data_AF-A0AAU4X5P3-F1
#
_entry.id   AF-A0AAU4X5P3-F1
#
_cell.length_a   1.000
_cell.length_b   1.000
_cell.length_c   1.000
_cell.angle_alpha   90.00
_cell.angle_beta   90.00
_cell.angle_gamma   90.00
#
_symmetry.space_group_name_H-M   'P 1'
#
loop_
_entity.id
_entity.type
_entity.pdbx_description
1 polymer ?
#
loop_
_entity_poly.entity_id
_entity_poly.type
_entity_poly.pdbx_seq_one_letter_code
_entity_poly.pdbx_strand_id
1 'polypeptide(L)'
;MTRGTAELEELLRRAGLEVVGERRVQEVPSPRFAWRVAVPGDAERVLRLAGDRADPIGEFNAQWHRLAVADGVLDEDGVFLIDVAGHRWGSAPWDWTPVRLTDRWDLAGVLGERPGEPKFVALSTDGDSLLGTAPEGDGIRLVAVAGMKERREAAARVTARETAEERAAVWESAFEGLDPSEGLPTSWADGLALNPATPDDLRAGLLGRSTYLMYGAMPTAVVEAAMVHPDWQIRARLAEVQQNITADQWTRLILAEQNERHRWILTLLAAERRAELTGPAHERLAVDPSARIRAETARLSGLSTHLLTVLAADPEWTVRAAACPRAWPHLPSGTRHKLLGDPSGKVRAEALLRHHQDHPMPRSVFLTADFASDTAYGGVPGPCREDLPSGARPRRTPGPPRRSHPASFPRGQPGPRPGPGGPPRPG
;
A
#
# COMPACT_ATOMS: atom_id res chain seq x y z
N MET A 1 -12.21 39.42 13.50
CA MET A 1 -10.77 39.09 13.32
C MET A 1 -10.00 40.15 12.51
N THR A 2 -10.63 41.21 12.01
CA THR A 2 -10.03 42.19 11.06
C THR A 2 -9.31 43.39 11.70
N ARG A 3 -9.46 43.61 13.01
CA ARG A 3 -8.92 44.82 13.68
C ARG A 3 -7.39 44.79 13.83
N GLY A 4 -6.84 43.63 14.21
CA GLY A 4 -5.39 43.48 14.42
C GLY A 4 -4.56 43.45 13.12
N THR A 5 -5.13 42.96 12.01
CA THR A 5 -4.48 43.02 10.70
C THR A 5 -4.41 44.45 10.17
N ALA A 6 -5.49 45.23 10.32
CA ALA A 6 -5.53 46.63 9.91
C ALA A 6 -4.57 47.53 10.72
N GLU A 7 -4.46 47.28 12.04
CA GLU A 7 -3.52 48.01 12.91
C GLU A 7 -2.05 47.72 12.54
N LEU A 8 -1.73 46.45 12.22
CA LEU A 8 -0.40 46.07 11.75
C LEU A 8 -0.09 46.64 10.36
N GLU A 9 -1.03 46.60 9.42
CA GLU A 9 -0.86 47.23 8.10
C GLU A 9 -0.63 48.74 8.19
N GLU A 10 -1.31 49.43 9.10
CA GLU A 10 -1.08 50.85 9.39
C GLU A 10 0.32 51.10 9.97
N LEU A 11 0.76 50.27 10.92
CA LEU A 11 2.11 50.36 11.48
C LEU A 11 3.18 50.17 10.41
N LEU A 12 3.03 49.13 9.57
CA LEU A 12 3.95 48.86 8.46
C LEU A 12 4.00 50.04 7.49
N ARG A 13 2.84 50.60 7.12
CA ARG A 13 2.79 51.78 6.24
C ARG A 13 3.48 52.99 6.84
N ARG A 14 3.31 53.24 8.14
CA ARG A 14 4.01 54.33 8.86
C ARG A 14 5.53 54.13 8.91
N ALA A 15 5.98 52.88 8.96
CA ALA A 15 7.40 52.53 8.88
C ALA A 15 7.98 52.65 7.46
N GLY A 16 7.13 52.97 6.46
CA GLY A 16 7.51 53.05 5.05
C GLY A 16 7.57 51.69 4.37
N LEU A 17 6.79 50.72 4.85
CA LEU A 17 6.67 49.38 4.28
C LEU A 17 5.32 49.21 3.56
N GLU A 18 5.36 48.72 2.33
CA GLU A 18 4.19 48.33 1.57
C GLU A 18 3.99 46.81 1.65
N VAL A 19 2.78 46.34 1.97
CA VAL A 19 2.49 44.90 2.03
C VAL A 19 2.31 44.35 0.62
N VAL A 20 3.13 43.35 0.25
CA VAL A 20 3.16 42.77 -1.10
C VAL A 20 2.69 41.31 -1.05
N GLY A 21 1.40 41.09 -1.29
CA GLY A 21 0.82 39.75 -1.42
C GLY A 21 0.05 39.24 -0.19
N GLU A 22 -0.52 38.04 -0.31
CA GLU A 22 -1.32 37.41 0.74
C GLU A 22 -0.43 36.68 1.77
N ARG A 23 -0.80 36.74 3.06
CA ARG A 23 -0.19 35.93 4.13
C ARG A 23 -0.52 34.45 3.90
N ARG A 24 0.38 33.74 3.22
CA ARG A 24 0.24 32.30 2.93
C ARG A 24 1.31 31.49 3.66
N VAL A 25 1.07 30.19 3.78
CA VAL A 25 2.07 29.19 4.18
C VAL A 25 3.19 29.22 3.14
N GLN A 26 4.36 29.69 3.56
CA GLN A 26 5.57 29.74 2.75
C GLN A 26 6.48 28.58 3.18
N GLU A 27 7.22 27.98 2.25
CA GLU A 27 8.20 26.90 2.53
C GLU A 27 9.48 27.42 3.23
N VAL A 28 9.30 28.39 4.14
CA VAL A 28 10.36 29.08 4.87
C VAL A 28 10.18 28.83 6.38
N PRO A 29 11.22 29.05 7.21
CA PRO A 29 11.09 28.87 8.65
C PRO A 29 9.95 29.72 9.23
N SER A 30 9.16 29.15 10.14
CA SER A 30 8.10 29.92 10.80
C SER A 30 8.66 31.14 11.58
N PRO A 31 7.87 32.22 11.76
CA PRO A 31 8.29 33.35 12.61
C PRO A 31 8.71 32.91 14.01
N ARG A 32 8.11 31.84 14.56
CA ARG A 32 8.50 31.28 15.87
C ARG A 32 9.91 30.73 15.91
N PHE A 33 10.32 30.09 14.82
CA PHE A 33 11.67 29.62 14.66
C PHE A 33 12.63 30.81 14.52
N ALA A 34 12.29 31.79 13.69
CA ALA A 34 13.07 33.00 13.45
C ALA A 34 13.36 33.78 14.74
N TRP A 35 12.35 34.04 15.58
CA TRP A 35 12.56 34.67 16.90
C TRP A 35 13.46 33.84 17.82
N ARG A 36 13.37 32.51 17.79
CA ARG A 36 14.24 31.65 18.60
C ARG A 36 15.70 31.70 18.14
N VAL A 37 15.95 31.92 16.85
CA VAL A 37 17.31 32.05 16.32
C VAL A 37 17.88 33.45 16.54
N ALA A 38 17.04 34.48 16.41
CA ALA A 38 17.43 35.88 16.54
C ALA A 38 17.71 36.36 17.98
N VAL A 39 17.14 35.70 19.00
CA VAL A 39 17.13 36.19 20.40
C VAL A 39 18.27 35.67 21.30
N PRO A 40 18.80 34.44 21.16
CA PRO A 40 19.91 33.95 22.01
C PRO A 40 21.29 34.51 21.62
N GLY A 41 22.23 34.44 22.56
CA GLY A 41 23.59 35.02 22.50
C GLY A 41 24.59 34.41 21.51
N ASP A 42 24.22 33.39 20.74
CA ASP A 42 25.13 32.57 19.93
C ASP A 42 25.19 32.97 18.44
N ALA A 43 24.65 34.13 18.06
CA ALA A 43 24.73 34.60 16.68
C ALA A 43 26.14 35.10 16.33
N GLU A 44 26.61 34.72 15.13
CA GLU A 44 27.98 34.95 14.64
C GLU A 44 28.29 36.43 14.37
N ARG A 45 27.27 37.22 14.01
CA ARG A 45 27.38 38.67 13.80
C ARG A 45 26.34 39.41 14.62
N VAL A 46 26.80 39.97 15.73
CA VAL A 46 26.03 40.84 16.61
C VAL A 46 26.59 42.26 16.49
N LEU A 47 25.78 43.18 16.00
CA LEU A 47 26.11 44.61 16.04
C LEU A 47 25.36 45.24 17.23
N ARG A 48 26.10 45.94 18.08
CA ARG A 48 25.55 46.70 19.23
C ARG A 48 25.62 48.19 18.91
N LEU A 49 24.49 48.87 18.98
CA LEU A 49 24.39 50.31 18.79
C LEU A 49 24.10 50.96 20.15
N ALA A 50 25.03 51.79 20.64
CA ALA A 50 24.88 52.51 21.91
C ALA A 50 23.89 53.67 21.78
N GLY A 51 23.06 53.89 22.80
CA GLY A 51 22.03 54.93 22.80
C GLY A 51 22.52 56.36 23.03
N ASP A 52 23.82 56.57 23.28
CA ASP A 52 24.41 57.88 23.60
C ASP A 52 24.82 58.71 22.37
N ARG A 53 24.56 58.21 21.16
CA ARG A 53 24.93 58.86 19.90
C ARG A 53 23.96 59.98 19.50
N ALA A 54 24.45 60.90 18.66
CA ALA A 54 23.69 62.08 18.22
C ALA A 54 22.45 61.75 17.36
N ASP A 55 22.44 60.60 16.66
CA ASP A 55 21.29 60.09 15.91
C ASP A 55 21.27 58.54 15.92
N PRO A 56 20.77 57.92 17.01
CA PRO A 56 20.77 56.47 17.15
C PRO A 56 19.76 55.77 16.21
N ILE A 57 18.69 56.45 15.81
CA ILE A 57 17.64 55.92 14.93
C ILE A 57 18.14 55.88 13.48
N GLY A 58 18.70 56.99 12.99
CA GLY A 58 19.24 57.07 11.64
C GLY A 58 20.40 56.10 11.42
N GLU A 59 21.27 55.96 12.42
CA GLU A 59 22.37 54.97 12.36
C GLU A 59 21.86 53.53 12.36
N PHE A 60 20.87 53.20 13.20
CA PHE A 60 20.25 51.86 13.17
C PHE A 60 19.70 51.54 11.79
N ASN A 61 18.90 52.45 11.23
CA ASN A 61 18.29 52.25 9.92
C ASN A 61 19.37 52.02 8.86
N ALA A 62 20.41 52.87 8.81
CA ALA A 62 21.50 52.72 7.85
C ALA A 62 22.26 51.38 7.99
N GLN A 63 22.51 50.92 9.23
CA GLN A 63 23.20 49.65 9.48
C GLN A 63 22.32 48.45 9.17
N TRP A 64 21.02 48.49 9.52
CA TRP A 64 20.07 47.45 9.18
C TRP A 64 19.97 47.28 7.67
N HIS A 65 19.81 48.38 6.91
CA HIS A 65 19.71 48.33 5.45
C HIS A 65 20.98 47.80 4.80
N ARG A 66 22.15 48.22 5.30
CA ARG A 66 23.44 47.71 4.82
C ARG A 66 23.53 46.19 4.99
N LEU A 67 23.16 45.67 6.17
CA LEU A 67 23.16 44.24 6.44
C LEU A 67 22.09 43.50 5.62
N ALA A 68 20.90 44.10 5.47
CA ALA A 68 19.80 43.49 4.71
C ALA A 68 20.14 43.32 3.22
N VAL A 69 20.87 44.26 2.64
CA VAL A 69 21.40 44.15 1.28
C VAL A 69 22.59 43.19 1.23
N ALA A 70 23.55 43.32 2.14
CA ALA A 70 24.79 42.52 2.11
C ALA A 70 24.54 41.03 2.32
N ASP A 71 23.59 40.67 3.19
CA ASP A 71 23.26 39.29 3.53
C ASP A 71 22.06 38.75 2.72
N GLY A 72 21.49 39.53 1.79
CA GLY A 72 20.42 39.07 0.88
C GLY A 72 19.06 38.88 1.54
N VAL A 73 18.74 39.65 2.59
CA VAL A 73 17.39 39.67 3.17
C VAL A 73 16.41 40.37 2.23
N LEU A 74 16.87 41.41 1.53
CA LEU A 74 16.11 42.07 0.47
C LEU A 74 16.38 41.36 -0.85
N ASP A 75 15.33 40.94 -1.55
CA ASP A 75 15.46 40.45 -2.92
C ASP A 75 15.67 41.60 -3.94
N GLU A 76 15.74 41.26 -5.24
CA GLU A 76 15.99 42.22 -6.33
C GLU A 76 14.93 43.34 -6.40
N ASP A 77 13.71 43.05 -5.94
CA ASP A 77 12.58 43.99 -5.91
C ASP A 77 12.46 44.71 -4.55
N GLY A 78 13.37 44.44 -3.61
CA GLY A 78 13.37 44.98 -2.25
C GLY A 78 12.29 44.37 -1.36
N VAL A 79 11.78 43.19 -1.70
CA VAL A 79 10.76 42.46 -0.96
C VAL A 79 11.41 41.52 0.05
N PHE A 80 10.80 41.44 1.24
CA PHE A 80 11.22 40.55 2.31
C PHE A 80 10.03 40.22 3.22
N LEU A 81 10.23 39.28 4.14
CA LEU A 81 9.22 38.83 5.10
C LEU A 81 9.48 39.47 6.45
N ILE A 82 8.46 40.03 7.09
CA ILE A 82 8.58 40.66 8.42
C ILE A 82 7.58 40.11 9.42
N ASP A 83 8.01 40.00 10.67
CA ASP A 83 7.17 39.78 11.85
C ASP A 83 7.56 40.79 12.95
N VAL A 84 6.57 41.46 13.55
CA VAL A 84 6.77 42.55 14.53
C VAL A 84 6.23 42.14 15.89
N ALA A 85 7.03 42.32 16.95
CA ALA A 85 6.64 41.94 18.31
C ALA A 85 5.44 42.77 18.80
N GLY A 86 4.59 42.17 19.64
CA GLY A 86 3.49 42.85 20.33
C GLY A 86 2.26 43.17 19.47
N HIS A 87 2.33 43.11 18.14
CA HIS A 87 1.18 43.33 17.25
C HIS A 87 0.38 42.05 16.97
N ARG A 88 0.02 41.34 18.05
CA ARG A 88 -0.73 40.08 18.01
C ARG A 88 -1.95 40.16 18.90
N TRP A 89 -3.10 39.70 18.39
CA TRP A 89 -4.31 39.51 19.19
C TRP A 89 -4.94 38.13 18.92
N GLY A 90 -5.11 37.33 19.96
CA GLY A 90 -5.84 36.05 19.89
C GLY A 90 -5.06 34.86 19.32
N SER A 91 -5.79 33.86 18.82
CA SER A 91 -5.27 32.55 18.36
C SER A 91 -4.84 32.52 16.88
N ALA A 92 -4.47 33.66 16.30
CA ALA A 92 -4.08 33.72 14.90
C ALA A 92 -2.75 32.98 14.66
N PRO A 93 -2.61 32.24 13.54
CA PRO A 93 -1.35 31.56 13.19
C PRO A 93 -0.20 32.58 13.03
N TRP A 94 1.02 32.15 13.39
CA TRP A 94 2.24 32.95 13.25
C TRP A 94 2.65 32.95 11.77
N ASP A 95 2.12 33.91 11.01
CA ASP A 95 2.36 34.01 9.58
C ASP A 95 3.22 35.24 9.25
N TRP A 96 4.12 35.08 8.29
CA TRP A 96 4.93 36.16 7.76
C TRP A 96 4.09 37.19 7.03
N THR A 97 4.46 38.48 7.15
CA THR A 97 3.92 39.54 6.30
C THR A 97 4.94 39.90 5.23
N PRO A 98 4.66 39.62 3.95
CA PRO A 98 5.55 40.05 2.86
C PRO A 98 5.43 41.56 2.67
N VAL A 99 6.57 42.24 2.67
CA VAL A 99 6.66 43.70 2.61
C VAL A 99 7.77 44.17 1.68
N ARG A 100 7.63 45.39 1.17
CA ARG A 100 8.62 46.09 0.34
C ARG A 100 8.96 47.44 0.95
N LEU A 101 10.23 47.82 0.94
CA LEU A 101 10.66 49.16 1.35
C LEU A 101 10.22 50.21 0.33
N THR A 102 9.74 51.35 0.81
CA THR A 102 9.47 52.54 0.00
C THR A 102 10.63 53.54 0.07
N ASP A 103 10.64 54.60 -0.74
CA ASP A 103 11.71 55.62 -0.74
C ASP A 103 11.83 56.41 0.59
N ARG A 104 10.80 56.36 1.44
CA ARG A 104 10.77 57.01 2.75
C ARG A 104 10.38 56.00 3.81
N TRP A 105 11.38 55.48 4.52
CA TRP A 105 11.22 54.44 5.52
C TRP A 105 11.93 54.78 6.83
N ASP A 106 11.38 54.27 7.93
CA ASP A 106 11.94 54.41 9.28
C ASP A 106 11.51 53.20 10.12
N LEU A 107 12.40 52.20 10.24
CA LEU A 107 12.12 50.97 10.95
C LEU A 107 12.35 51.15 12.46
N ALA A 108 13.46 51.77 12.86
CA ALA A 108 13.78 51.98 14.28
C ALA A 108 12.85 52.99 14.99
N GLY A 109 12.39 54.03 14.29
CA GLY A 109 11.49 55.02 14.86
C GLY A 109 10.04 54.55 14.97
N VAL A 110 9.66 53.50 14.24
CA VAL A 110 8.26 53.07 14.12
C VAL A 110 8.00 51.63 14.60
N LEU A 111 8.85 50.66 14.28
CA LEU A 111 8.59 49.23 14.51
C LEU A 111 9.02 48.76 15.90
N GLY A 112 8.34 49.24 16.94
CA GLY A 112 8.56 48.85 18.33
C GLY A 112 7.47 49.38 19.27
N GLU A 113 7.53 48.99 20.55
CA GLU A 113 6.60 49.52 21.58
C GLU A 113 6.89 51.00 21.89
N ARG A 114 8.14 51.44 21.68
CA ARG A 114 8.58 52.83 21.82
C ARG A 114 9.48 53.21 20.64
N PRO A 115 9.42 54.46 20.14
CA PRO A 115 10.36 54.95 19.14
C PRO A 115 11.82 54.75 19.62
N GLY A 116 12.67 54.16 18.78
CA GLY A 116 14.06 53.84 19.14
C GLY A 116 14.26 52.50 19.83
N GLU A 117 13.21 51.72 20.07
CA GLU A 117 13.30 50.35 20.61
C GLU A 117 12.70 49.32 19.62
N PRO A 118 13.28 49.14 18.41
CA PRO A 118 12.69 48.26 17.42
C PRO A 118 12.69 46.80 17.86
N LYS A 119 11.54 46.14 17.68
CA LYS A 119 11.35 44.72 17.99
C LYS A 119 10.67 44.02 16.81
N PHE A 120 11.46 43.60 15.84
CA PHE A 120 10.98 42.83 14.69
C PHE A 120 12.03 41.86 14.20
N VAL A 121 11.60 40.93 13.35
CA VAL A 121 12.47 40.01 12.63
C VAL A 121 12.13 40.08 11.15
N ALA A 122 13.15 40.16 10.32
CA ALA A 122 13.10 40.15 8.87
C ALA A 122 13.74 38.86 8.34
N LEU A 123 13.15 38.26 7.31
CA LEU A 123 13.58 37.02 6.68
C LEU A 123 13.56 37.21 5.16
N SER A 124 14.57 36.68 4.45
CA SER A 124 14.56 36.63 2.99
C SER A 124 13.37 35.82 2.46
N THR A 125 12.88 36.15 1.27
CA THR A 125 11.73 35.45 0.64
C THR A 125 12.01 33.97 0.36
N ASP A 126 13.28 33.61 0.23
CA ASP A 126 13.74 32.24 0.06
C ASP A 126 14.01 31.51 1.40
N GLY A 127 14.00 32.23 2.53
CA GLY A 127 14.20 31.71 3.88
C GLY A 127 15.64 31.37 4.28
N ASP A 128 16.66 31.87 3.55
CA ASP A 128 18.07 31.60 3.83
C ASP A 128 18.76 32.62 4.76
N SER A 129 18.28 33.86 4.79
CA SER A 129 18.87 34.96 5.56
C SER A 129 17.88 35.63 6.51
N LEU A 130 18.33 35.92 7.72
CA LEU A 130 17.54 36.45 8.83
C LEU A 130 18.22 37.67 9.46
N LEU A 131 17.43 38.71 9.73
CA LEU A 131 17.82 39.85 10.56
C LEU A 131 16.84 40.03 11.71
N GLY A 132 17.33 39.86 12.93
CA GLY A 132 16.55 40.09 14.14
C GLY A 132 16.98 41.35 14.88
N THR A 133 16.02 41.98 15.55
CA THR A 133 16.26 43.13 16.44
C THR A 133 15.87 42.77 17.87
N ALA A 134 16.71 43.13 18.83
CA ALA A 134 16.40 43.01 20.25
C ALA A 134 16.91 44.24 21.01
N PRO A 135 16.14 44.81 21.95
CA PRO A 135 16.68 45.83 22.86
C PRO A 135 17.72 45.19 23.77
N GLU A 136 18.86 45.86 23.98
CA GLU A 136 19.94 45.39 24.86
C GLU A 136 20.47 46.56 25.70
N GLY A 137 20.09 46.62 26.97
CA GLY A 137 20.53 47.67 27.90
C GLY A 137 20.05 49.07 27.47
N ASP A 138 20.99 49.98 27.25
CA ASP A 138 20.79 51.34 26.73
C ASP A 138 20.91 51.43 25.19
N GLY A 139 20.93 50.29 24.50
CA GLY A 139 21.17 50.21 23.06
C GLY A 139 20.30 49.20 22.32
N ILE A 140 20.58 49.04 21.02
CA ILE A 140 19.87 48.10 20.14
C ILE A 140 20.85 47.05 19.63
N ARG A 141 20.43 45.79 19.68
CA ARG A 141 21.14 44.64 19.15
C ARG A 141 20.57 44.25 17.80
N LEU A 142 21.43 44.19 16.78
CA LEU A 142 21.16 43.64 15.46
C LEU A 142 21.83 42.27 15.34
N VAL A 143 21.04 41.27 14.98
CA VAL A 143 21.48 39.88 14.83
C VAL A 143 21.28 39.46 13.38
N ALA A 144 22.38 39.17 12.68
CA ALA A 144 22.37 38.69 11.29
C ALA A 144 22.74 37.21 11.21
N VAL A 145 21.91 36.42 10.51
CA VAL A 145 22.14 35.00 10.26
C VAL A 145 21.93 34.70 8.78
N ALA A 146 22.99 34.35 8.07
CA ALA A 146 22.95 33.94 6.66
C ALA A 146 23.16 32.41 6.50
N GLY A 147 22.87 31.85 5.32
CA GLY A 147 23.15 30.45 5.01
C GLY A 147 22.37 29.46 5.88
N MET A 148 21.15 29.82 6.30
CA MET A 148 20.35 28.99 7.20
C MET A 148 19.99 27.64 6.56
N LYS A 149 19.80 27.57 5.24
CA LYS A 149 19.50 26.31 4.55
C LYS A 149 20.66 25.34 4.66
N GLU A 150 21.86 25.75 4.28
CA GLU A 150 23.06 24.91 4.36
C GLU A 150 23.35 24.47 5.79
N ARG A 151 23.19 25.37 6.78
CA ARG A 151 23.39 25.03 8.20
C ARG A 151 22.37 24.04 8.70
N ARG A 152 21.10 24.18 8.31
CA ARG A 152 20.05 23.22 8.65
C ARG A 152 20.32 21.87 8.01
N GLU A 153 20.77 21.86 6.76
CA GLU A 153 21.11 20.64 6.06
C GLU A 153 22.35 19.96 6.68
N ALA A 154 23.37 20.74 7.04
CA ALA A 154 24.55 20.23 7.73
C ALA A 154 24.21 19.68 9.12
N ALA A 155 23.39 20.40 9.89
CA ALA A 155 22.87 19.93 11.18
C ALA A 155 22.02 18.67 11.01
N ALA A 156 21.13 18.62 10.02
CA ALA A 156 20.34 17.44 9.70
C ALA A 156 21.22 16.27 9.27
N ARG A 157 22.30 16.49 8.52
CA ARG A 157 23.29 15.45 8.16
C ARG A 157 24.08 14.96 9.36
N VAL A 158 24.39 15.83 10.32
CA VAL A 158 25.03 15.44 11.60
C VAL A 158 24.07 14.62 12.45
N THR A 159 22.80 15.03 12.58
CA THR A 159 21.77 14.27 13.29
C THR A 159 21.41 12.96 12.58
N ALA A 160 21.41 12.95 11.24
CA ALA A 160 21.14 11.76 10.43
C ALA A 160 22.31 10.78 10.38
N ARG A 161 23.48 11.11 10.94
CA ARG A 161 24.55 10.13 11.23
C ARG A 161 24.16 9.29 12.44
N GLU A 162 22.98 8.67 12.38
CA GLU A 162 22.67 7.54 13.23
C GLU A 162 23.39 6.32 12.65
N THR A 163 24.16 5.67 13.51
CA THR A 163 24.65 4.33 13.25
C THR A 163 23.47 3.36 13.12
N ALA A 164 23.68 2.24 12.42
CA ALA A 164 22.65 1.20 12.33
C ALA A 164 22.24 0.67 13.72
N GLU A 165 23.18 0.71 14.67
CA GLU A 165 23.02 0.28 16.07
C GLU A 165 22.14 1.23 16.86
N GLU A 166 22.35 2.56 16.76
CA GLU A 166 21.47 3.55 17.39
C GLU A 166 20.05 3.46 16.86
N ARG A 167 19.89 3.29 15.54
CA ARG A 167 18.57 3.13 14.92
C ARG A 167 17.88 1.86 15.40
N ALA A 168 18.61 0.75 15.52
CA ALA A 168 18.07 -0.49 16.07
C ALA A 168 17.63 -0.30 17.52
N ALA A 169 18.45 0.36 18.35
CA ALA A 169 18.13 0.64 19.75
C ALA A 169 16.88 1.54 19.91
N VAL A 170 16.74 2.57 19.06
CA VAL A 170 15.53 3.41 19.04
C VAL A 170 14.30 2.59 18.67
N TRP A 171 14.40 1.73 17.64
CA TRP A 171 13.31 0.85 17.26
C TRP A 171 12.93 -0.12 18.38
N GLU A 172 13.91 -0.77 19.02
CA GLU A 172 13.68 -1.64 20.18
C GLU A 172 12.98 -0.88 21.32
N SER A 173 13.45 0.33 21.65
CA SER A 173 12.81 1.18 22.68
C SER A 173 11.38 1.61 22.32
N ALA A 174 11.06 1.74 21.03
CA ALA A 174 9.71 2.06 20.58
C ALA A 174 8.73 0.88 20.79
N PHE A 175 9.25 -0.34 20.97
CA PHE A 175 8.46 -1.52 21.30
C PHE A 175 8.48 -1.86 22.80
N GLU A 176 9.32 -1.20 23.61
CA GLU A 176 9.32 -1.39 25.06
C GLU A 176 7.97 -0.99 25.68
N GLY A 177 7.37 -1.89 26.47
CA GLY A 177 6.09 -1.66 27.15
C GLY A 177 4.86 -1.83 26.26
N LEU A 178 5.03 -2.12 24.97
CA LEU A 178 3.96 -2.65 24.14
C LEU A 178 3.90 -4.16 24.36
N ASP A 179 2.74 -4.66 24.78
CA ASP A 179 2.43 -6.09 24.77
C ASP A 179 1.62 -6.37 23.49
N PRO A 180 2.29 -6.60 22.35
CA PRO A 180 1.59 -6.80 21.09
C PRO A 180 0.73 -8.05 21.22
N SER A 181 -0.59 -7.87 21.13
CA SER A 181 -1.54 -8.97 21.12
C SER A 181 -1.10 -10.06 20.13
N GLU A 182 -1.41 -11.33 20.43
CA GLU A 182 -1.09 -12.45 19.54
C GLU A 182 -1.60 -12.26 18.09
N GLY A 183 -2.63 -11.41 17.88
CA GLY A 183 -3.18 -11.09 16.57
C GLY A 183 -2.46 -9.97 15.79
N LEU A 184 -1.55 -9.22 16.42
CA LEU A 184 -0.83 -8.12 15.77
C LEU A 184 0.11 -8.63 14.66
N PRO A 185 0.92 -9.69 14.85
CA PRO A 185 1.77 -10.23 13.79
C PRO A 185 0.97 -10.68 12.56
N THR A 186 -0.20 -11.31 12.78
CA THR A 186 -1.11 -11.70 11.69
C THR A 186 -1.65 -10.46 10.96
N SER A 187 -2.06 -9.43 11.70
CA SER A 187 -2.57 -8.19 11.11
C SER A 187 -1.50 -7.47 10.29
N TRP A 188 -0.23 -7.48 10.73
CA TRP A 188 0.88 -6.95 9.95
C TRP A 188 1.18 -7.79 8.72
N ALA A 189 1.20 -9.12 8.84
CA ALA A 189 1.39 -10.01 7.71
C ALA A 189 0.31 -9.80 6.64
N ASP A 190 -0.95 -9.65 7.05
CA ASP A 190 -2.08 -9.35 6.17
C ASP A 190 -1.96 -7.97 5.53
N GLY A 191 -1.58 -6.95 6.30
CA GLY A 191 -1.33 -5.60 5.78
C GLY A 191 -0.21 -5.55 4.74
N LEU A 192 0.91 -6.24 5.01
CA LEU A 192 2.04 -6.35 4.07
C LEU A 192 1.67 -7.17 2.84
N ALA A 193 0.87 -8.22 2.98
CA ALA A 193 0.40 -9.03 1.85
C ALA A 193 -0.50 -8.23 0.89
N LEU A 194 -1.32 -7.33 1.43
CA LEU A 194 -2.22 -6.47 0.65
C LEU A 194 -1.54 -5.22 0.09
N ASN A 195 -0.35 -4.86 0.58
CA ASN A 195 0.36 -3.68 0.11
C ASN A 195 1.06 -3.95 -1.24
N PRO A 196 0.70 -3.22 -2.32
CA PRO A 196 1.32 -3.38 -3.63
C PRO A 196 2.83 -3.03 -3.65
N ALA A 197 3.29 -2.18 -2.72
CA ALA A 197 4.69 -1.77 -2.62
C ALA A 197 5.59 -2.76 -1.87
N THR A 198 5.05 -3.86 -1.34
CA THR A 198 5.84 -4.87 -0.63
C THR A 198 6.81 -5.58 -1.58
N PRO A 199 8.13 -5.58 -1.31
CA PRO A 199 9.14 -6.31 -2.06
C PRO A 199 8.84 -7.82 -2.18
N ASP A 200 9.28 -8.43 -3.29
CA ASP A 200 8.94 -9.83 -3.61
C ASP A 200 9.56 -10.85 -2.65
N ASP A 201 10.75 -10.57 -2.12
CA ASP A 201 11.41 -11.38 -1.10
C ASP A 201 10.62 -11.40 0.22
N LEU A 202 10.12 -10.22 0.64
CA LEU A 202 9.23 -10.13 1.80
C LEU A 202 7.88 -10.82 1.54
N ARG A 203 7.32 -10.69 0.33
CA ARG A 203 6.10 -11.44 -0.05
C ARG A 203 6.31 -12.95 -0.02
N ALA A 204 7.47 -13.44 -0.46
CA ALA A 204 7.82 -14.85 -0.35
C ALA A 204 7.90 -15.29 1.12
N GLY A 205 8.47 -14.47 2.01
CA GLY A 205 8.51 -14.73 3.45
C GLY A 205 7.15 -14.72 4.15
N LEU A 206 6.12 -14.18 3.52
CA LEU A 206 4.74 -14.13 4.02
C LEU A 206 3.90 -15.35 3.61
N LEU A 207 4.44 -16.25 2.77
CA LEU A 207 3.79 -17.52 2.42
C LEU A 207 3.52 -18.34 3.70
N GLY A 208 2.27 -18.78 3.88
CA GLY A 208 1.83 -19.49 5.09
C GLY A 208 1.57 -18.62 6.31
N ARG A 209 1.95 -17.33 6.30
CA ARG A 209 1.61 -16.37 7.37
C ARG A 209 0.37 -15.54 7.06
N SER A 210 0.16 -15.21 5.79
CA SER A 210 -1.04 -14.52 5.33
C SER A 210 -1.71 -15.28 4.19
N THR A 211 -3.03 -15.44 4.29
CA THR A 211 -3.84 -16.01 3.20
C THR A 211 -4.13 -14.99 2.10
N TYR A 212 -3.99 -13.70 2.38
CA TYR A 212 -4.35 -12.63 1.44
C TYR A 212 -3.45 -12.55 0.21
N LEU A 213 -2.20 -13.03 0.31
CA LEU A 213 -1.30 -13.15 -0.84
C LEU A 213 -1.92 -13.97 -1.99
N MET A 214 -2.79 -14.93 -1.64
CA MET A 214 -3.40 -15.85 -2.59
C MET A 214 -4.61 -15.24 -3.33
N TYR A 215 -5.12 -14.08 -2.91
CA TYR A 215 -6.29 -13.44 -3.53
C TYR A 215 -5.95 -12.53 -4.71
N GLY A 216 -4.67 -12.25 -4.94
CA GLY A 216 -4.18 -11.50 -6.11
C GLY A 216 -3.27 -12.35 -6.99
N ALA A 217 -3.00 -11.86 -8.20
CA ALA A 217 -1.96 -12.44 -9.05
C ALA A 217 -0.59 -12.21 -8.42
N MET A 218 0.13 -13.29 -8.17
CA MET A 218 1.46 -13.22 -7.55
C MET A 218 2.54 -12.83 -8.55
N PRO A 219 3.54 -12.01 -8.16
CA PRO A 219 4.76 -11.85 -8.94
C PRO A 219 5.47 -13.18 -9.17
N THR A 220 6.19 -13.32 -10.29
CA THR A 220 6.87 -14.57 -10.67
C THR A 220 7.80 -15.08 -9.58
N ALA A 221 8.58 -14.22 -8.93
CA ALA A 221 9.49 -14.61 -7.85
C ALA A 221 8.74 -15.25 -6.66
N VAL A 222 7.54 -14.75 -6.34
CA VAL A 222 6.71 -15.29 -5.26
C VAL A 222 6.09 -16.63 -5.66
N VAL A 223 5.69 -16.79 -6.94
CA VAL A 223 5.23 -18.09 -7.48
C VAL A 223 6.33 -19.14 -7.38
N GLU A 224 7.56 -18.80 -7.79
CA GLU A 224 8.71 -19.71 -7.70
C GLU A 224 9.00 -20.14 -6.25
N ALA A 225 8.95 -19.18 -5.31
CA ALA A 225 9.09 -19.49 -3.89
C ALA A 225 7.97 -20.40 -3.37
N ALA A 226 6.72 -20.17 -3.80
CA ALA A 226 5.58 -20.98 -3.40
C ALA A 226 5.65 -22.42 -3.95
N MET A 227 6.20 -22.63 -5.16
CA MET A 227 6.35 -23.95 -5.77
C MET A 227 7.29 -24.87 -5.00
N VAL A 228 8.35 -24.32 -4.41
CA VAL A 228 9.34 -25.09 -3.62
C VAL A 228 9.09 -25.01 -2.11
N HIS A 229 7.98 -24.39 -1.71
CA HIS A 229 7.66 -24.21 -0.30
C HIS A 229 7.54 -25.57 0.41
N PRO A 230 8.12 -25.76 1.61
CA PRO A 230 8.13 -27.05 2.28
C PRO A 230 6.71 -27.55 2.63
N ASP A 231 5.82 -26.64 3.03
CA ASP A 231 4.42 -26.97 3.29
C ASP A 231 3.66 -27.24 1.98
N TRP A 232 3.13 -28.45 1.86
CA TRP A 232 2.36 -28.89 0.70
C TRP A 232 1.05 -28.11 0.54
N GLN A 233 0.46 -27.60 1.63
CA GLN A 233 -0.78 -26.83 1.57
C GLN A 233 -0.57 -25.55 0.77
N ILE A 234 0.61 -24.94 0.88
CA ILE A 234 0.98 -23.75 0.09
C ILE A 234 1.11 -24.11 -1.39
N ARG A 235 1.78 -25.23 -1.71
CA ARG A 235 1.91 -25.71 -3.10
C ARG A 235 0.57 -26.06 -3.73
N ALA A 236 -0.31 -26.74 -2.98
CA ALA A 236 -1.65 -27.08 -3.44
C ALA A 236 -2.53 -25.84 -3.61
N ARG A 237 -2.46 -24.89 -2.66
CA ARG A 237 -3.21 -23.65 -2.74
C ARG A 237 -2.76 -22.79 -3.91
N LEU A 238 -1.46 -22.72 -4.16
CA LEU A 238 -0.89 -22.10 -5.35
C LEU A 238 -1.55 -22.65 -6.62
N ALA A 239 -1.54 -23.97 -6.80
CA ALA A 239 -2.15 -24.66 -7.95
C ALA A 239 -3.67 -24.44 -8.05
N GLU A 240 -4.37 -24.35 -6.92
CA GLU A 240 -5.82 -24.18 -6.86
C GLU A 240 -6.25 -22.77 -7.28
N VAL A 241 -5.59 -21.73 -6.77
CA VAL A 241 -6.08 -20.34 -6.85
C VAL A 241 -5.35 -19.48 -7.86
N GLN A 242 -4.05 -19.69 -8.08
CA GLN A 242 -3.26 -18.79 -8.91
C GLN A 242 -3.53 -19.03 -10.40
N GLN A 243 -3.72 -17.93 -11.14
CA GLN A 243 -4.09 -17.97 -12.55
C GLN A 243 -2.89 -17.81 -13.50
N ASN A 244 -1.78 -17.27 -13.01
CA ASN A 244 -0.61 -16.91 -13.81
C ASN A 244 0.53 -17.93 -13.74
N ILE A 245 0.21 -19.19 -13.46
CA ILE A 245 1.18 -20.30 -13.50
C ILE A 245 1.36 -20.72 -14.96
N THR A 246 2.59 -20.68 -15.44
CA THR A 246 2.96 -21.07 -16.81
C THR A 246 3.00 -22.60 -17.00
N ALA A 247 3.04 -23.07 -18.24
CA ALA A 247 3.11 -24.51 -18.54
C ALA A 247 4.39 -25.19 -18.01
N ASP A 248 5.51 -24.48 -18.02
CA ASP A 248 6.76 -24.94 -17.42
C ASP A 248 6.65 -25.02 -15.89
N GLN A 249 6.04 -24.02 -15.25
CA GLN A 249 5.83 -24.03 -13.81
C GLN A 249 4.88 -25.14 -13.36
N TRP A 250 3.78 -25.38 -14.08
CA TRP A 250 2.90 -26.54 -13.84
C TRP A 250 3.66 -27.86 -13.98
N THR A 251 4.47 -27.98 -15.02
CA THR A 251 5.33 -29.15 -15.25
C THR A 251 6.26 -29.38 -14.06
N ARG A 252 7.02 -28.36 -13.64
CA ARG A 252 7.95 -28.47 -12.50
C ARG A 252 7.23 -28.77 -11.20
N LEU A 253 6.10 -28.11 -10.93
CA LEU A 253 5.31 -28.29 -9.71
C LEU A 253 4.80 -29.73 -9.56
N ILE A 254 4.27 -30.32 -10.63
CA ILE A 254 3.74 -31.70 -10.60
C ILE A 254 4.89 -32.71 -10.52
N LEU A 255 5.93 -32.55 -11.35
CA LEU A 255 7.00 -33.55 -11.46
C LEU A 255 7.99 -33.54 -10.28
N ALA A 256 8.13 -32.41 -9.58
CA ALA A 256 8.96 -32.32 -8.38
C ALA A 256 8.32 -32.99 -7.14
N GLU A 257 7.00 -33.20 -7.15
CA GLU A 257 6.28 -33.78 -6.02
C GLU A 257 6.57 -35.28 -5.91
N GLN A 258 7.09 -35.71 -4.77
CA GLN A 258 7.44 -37.12 -4.53
C GLN A 258 6.24 -37.93 -4.03
N ASN A 259 5.37 -37.31 -3.23
CA ASN A 259 4.20 -37.97 -2.68
C ASN A 259 3.15 -38.22 -3.77
N GLU A 260 2.77 -39.48 -3.98
CA GLU A 260 1.79 -39.87 -5.00
C GLU A 260 0.46 -39.14 -4.86
N ARG A 261 -0.06 -38.99 -3.64
CA ARG A 261 -1.34 -38.33 -3.39
C ARG A 261 -1.28 -36.85 -3.75
N HIS A 262 -0.20 -36.17 -3.39
CA HIS A 262 -0.01 -34.75 -3.74
C HIS A 262 0.15 -34.58 -5.26
N ARG A 263 0.95 -35.44 -5.91
CA ARG A 263 1.13 -35.41 -7.36
C ARG A 263 -0.18 -35.66 -8.11
N TRP A 264 -1.03 -36.57 -7.62
CA TRP A 264 -2.38 -36.78 -8.13
C TRP A 264 -3.26 -35.53 -7.97
N ILE A 265 -3.29 -34.91 -6.80
CA ILE A 265 -4.07 -33.68 -6.56
C ILE A 265 -3.63 -32.56 -7.51
N LEU A 266 -2.32 -32.35 -7.69
CA LEU A 266 -1.80 -31.33 -8.61
C LEU A 266 -2.18 -31.63 -10.08
N THR A 267 -2.15 -32.90 -10.48
CA THR A 267 -2.56 -33.33 -11.84
C THR A 267 -4.06 -33.13 -12.06
N LEU A 268 -4.88 -33.46 -11.05
CA LEU A 268 -6.33 -33.20 -11.05
C LEU A 268 -6.61 -31.70 -11.22
N LEU A 269 -5.96 -30.85 -10.41
CA LEU A 269 -6.12 -29.40 -10.48
C LEU A 269 -5.70 -28.85 -11.85
N ALA A 270 -4.59 -29.33 -12.41
CA ALA A 270 -4.17 -28.96 -13.75
C ALA A 270 -5.22 -29.33 -14.82
N ALA A 271 -5.84 -30.50 -14.71
CA ALA A 271 -6.90 -30.93 -15.62
C ALA A 271 -8.18 -30.10 -15.48
N GLU A 272 -8.63 -29.83 -14.25
CA GLU A 272 -9.82 -29.00 -13.99
C GLU A 272 -9.65 -27.57 -14.50
N ARG A 273 -8.46 -27.00 -14.30
CA ARG A 273 -8.12 -25.65 -14.76
C ARG A 273 -7.76 -25.59 -16.24
N ARG A 274 -7.73 -26.74 -16.94
CA ARG A 274 -7.25 -26.87 -18.32
C ARG A 274 -5.87 -26.24 -18.50
N ALA A 275 -4.99 -26.40 -17.52
CA ALA A 275 -3.63 -25.93 -17.61
C ALA A 275 -2.92 -26.61 -18.79
N GLU A 276 -2.02 -25.86 -19.42
CA GLU A 276 -1.08 -26.40 -20.39
C GLU A 276 0.12 -26.98 -19.65
N LEU A 277 0.62 -28.12 -20.11
CA LEU A 277 1.86 -28.73 -19.64
C LEU A 277 2.79 -28.94 -20.83
N THR A 278 4.08 -29.11 -20.55
CA THR A 278 5.06 -29.43 -21.60
C THR A 278 4.84 -30.84 -22.16
N GLY A 279 5.27 -31.10 -23.40
CA GLY A 279 5.22 -32.43 -24.03
C GLY A 279 5.85 -33.54 -23.16
N PRO A 280 7.10 -33.37 -22.67
CA PRO A 280 7.75 -34.34 -21.79
C PRO A 280 6.98 -34.62 -20.49
N ALA A 281 6.24 -33.65 -19.95
CA ALA A 281 5.40 -33.87 -18.79
C ALA A 281 4.23 -34.80 -19.10
N HIS A 282 3.56 -34.61 -20.25
CA HIS A 282 2.48 -35.51 -20.68
C HIS A 282 2.97 -36.95 -20.86
N GLU A 283 4.14 -37.14 -21.49
CA GLU A 283 4.73 -38.47 -21.67
C GLU A 283 5.02 -39.14 -20.33
N ARG A 284 5.64 -38.41 -19.39
CA ARG A 284 5.98 -38.94 -18.07
C ARG A 284 4.76 -39.27 -17.22
N LEU A 285 3.74 -38.40 -17.24
CA LEU A 285 2.49 -38.62 -16.49
C LEU A 285 1.60 -39.70 -17.11
N ALA A 286 1.71 -39.95 -18.42
CA ALA A 286 0.96 -41.02 -19.11
C ALA A 286 1.47 -42.42 -18.74
N VAL A 287 2.68 -42.54 -18.21
CA VAL A 287 3.27 -43.80 -17.73
C VAL A 287 3.50 -43.81 -16.21
N ASP A 288 2.88 -42.87 -15.48
CA ASP A 288 3.01 -42.81 -14.02
C ASP A 288 2.54 -44.14 -13.39
N PRO A 289 3.24 -44.68 -12.38
CA PRO A 289 2.82 -45.92 -11.71
C PRO A 289 1.39 -45.87 -11.17
N SER A 290 0.92 -44.70 -10.72
CA SER A 290 -0.42 -44.52 -10.19
C SER A 290 -1.44 -44.40 -11.32
N ALA A 291 -2.39 -45.34 -11.37
CA ALA A 291 -3.46 -45.29 -12.35
C ALA A 291 -4.39 -44.07 -12.17
N ARG A 292 -4.49 -43.52 -10.95
CA ARG A 292 -5.21 -42.27 -10.70
C ARG A 292 -4.56 -41.10 -11.43
N ILE A 293 -3.24 -40.99 -11.38
CA ILE A 293 -2.50 -39.96 -12.11
C ILE A 293 -2.70 -40.16 -13.62
N ARG A 294 -2.52 -41.38 -14.14
CA ARG A 294 -2.74 -41.66 -15.57
C ARG A 294 -4.17 -41.31 -16.04
N ALA A 295 -5.18 -41.54 -15.20
CA ALA A 295 -6.56 -41.19 -15.49
C ALA A 295 -6.76 -39.67 -15.56
N GLU A 296 -6.16 -38.90 -14.64
CA GLU A 296 -6.17 -37.43 -14.72
C GLU A 296 -5.37 -36.91 -15.91
N THR A 297 -4.25 -37.56 -16.25
CA THR A 297 -3.45 -37.25 -17.43
C THR A 297 -4.29 -37.31 -18.70
N ALA A 298 -5.18 -38.31 -18.84
CA ALA A 298 -6.10 -38.40 -19.98
C ALA A 298 -7.05 -37.18 -20.13
N ARG A 299 -7.26 -36.43 -19.05
CA ARG A 299 -8.09 -35.22 -19.02
C ARG A 299 -7.32 -33.91 -19.28
N LEU A 300 -5.98 -33.92 -19.22
CA LEU A 300 -5.16 -32.72 -19.43
C LEU A 300 -5.28 -32.15 -20.85
N SER A 301 -5.16 -30.84 -20.99
CA SER A 301 -5.16 -30.19 -22.31
C SER A 301 -3.86 -30.51 -23.07
N GLY A 302 -3.87 -30.49 -24.41
CA GLY A 302 -2.63 -30.62 -25.19
C GLY A 302 -2.01 -32.02 -25.33
N LEU A 303 -2.65 -33.09 -24.82
CA LEU A 303 -2.18 -34.46 -25.10
C LEU A 303 -2.13 -34.76 -26.60
N SER A 304 -1.05 -35.40 -27.04
CA SER A 304 -0.96 -35.93 -28.39
C SER A 304 -1.96 -37.06 -28.61
N THR A 305 -2.43 -37.20 -29.87
CA THR A 305 -3.29 -38.31 -30.27
C THR A 305 -2.68 -39.67 -29.95
N HIS A 306 -1.36 -39.81 -30.09
CA HIS A 306 -0.65 -41.04 -29.74
C HIS A 306 -0.83 -41.39 -28.25
N LEU A 307 -0.59 -40.45 -27.33
CA LEU A 307 -0.76 -40.70 -25.89
C LEU A 307 -2.21 -41.03 -25.53
N LEU A 308 -3.19 -40.36 -26.14
CA LEU A 308 -4.61 -40.69 -25.94
C LEU A 308 -4.94 -42.12 -26.38
N THR A 309 -4.38 -42.59 -27.50
CA THR A 309 -4.60 -43.96 -27.98
C THR A 309 -3.96 -45.00 -27.05
N VAL A 310 -2.79 -44.69 -26.49
CA VAL A 310 -2.12 -45.54 -25.49
C VAL A 310 -2.93 -45.63 -24.21
N LEU A 311 -3.39 -44.50 -23.67
CA LEU A 311 -4.22 -44.46 -22.44
C LEU A 311 -5.59 -45.13 -22.63
N ALA A 312 -6.16 -45.11 -23.84
CA ALA A 312 -7.38 -45.85 -24.14
C ALA A 312 -7.20 -47.39 -24.10
N ALA A 313 -5.96 -47.88 -24.13
CA ALA A 313 -5.61 -49.29 -24.00
C ALA A 313 -4.98 -49.64 -22.63
N ASP A 314 -5.03 -48.71 -21.66
CA ASP A 314 -4.44 -48.90 -20.33
C ASP A 314 -5.02 -50.13 -19.61
N PRO A 315 -4.23 -50.88 -18.82
CA PRO A 315 -4.74 -52.00 -18.03
C PRO A 315 -5.84 -51.59 -17.03
N GLU A 316 -5.78 -50.37 -16.49
CA GLU A 316 -6.76 -49.90 -15.52
C GLU A 316 -7.99 -49.30 -16.20
N TRP A 317 -9.18 -49.76 -15.79
CA TRP A 317 -10.43 -49.34 -16.43
C TRP A 317 -10.73 -47.85 -16.23
N THR A 318 -10.30 -47.26 -15.10
CA THR A 318 -10.51 -45.82 -14.83
C THR A 318 -9.78 -44.95 -15.86
N VAL A 319 -8.58 -45.34 -16.27
CA VAL A 319 -7.77 -44.64 -17.28
C VAL A 319 -8.43 -44.78 -18.65
N ARG A 320 -8.85 -46.00 -19.02
CA ARG A 320 -9.56 -46.24 -20.29
C ARG A 320 -10.84 -45.41 -20.39
N ALA A 321 -11.62 -45.35 -19.31
CA ALA A 321 -12.85 -44.56 -19.26
C ALA A 321 -12.56 -43.06 -19.45
N ALA A 322 -11.54 -42.52 -18.78
CA ALA A 322 -11.14 -41.12 -18.91
C ALA A 322 -10.60 -40.76 -20.30
N ALA A 323 -9.84 -41.66 -20.93
CA ALA A 323 -9.25 -41.44 -22.25
C ALA A 323 -10.24 -41.62 -23.40
N CYS A 324 -11.20 -42.54 -23.27
CA CYS A 324 -12.13 -42.94 -24.33
C CYS A 324 -12.78 -41.75 -25.06
N PRO A 325 -13.40 -40.77 -24.37
CA PRO A 325 -14.04 -39.62 -25.02
C PRO A 325 -13.18 -38.87 -26.04
N ARG A 326 -11.90 -38.67 -25.72
CA ARG A 326 -10.98 -37.86 -26.54
C ARG A 326 -10.17 -38.71 -27.50
N ALA A 327 -9.90 -39.97 -27.14
CA ALA A 327 -9.23 -40.90 -28.02
C ALA A 327 -10.14 -41.36 -29.16
N TRP A 328 -11.45 -41.49 -28.93
CA TRP A 328 -12.42 -42.13 -29.83
C TRP A 328 -12.27 -41.78 -31.31
N PRO A 329 -12.20 -40.49 -31.72
CA PRO A 329 -12.09 -40.12 -33.14
C PRO A 329 -10.84 -40.70 -33.82
N HIS A 330 -9.80 -40.99 -33.04
CA HIS A 330 -8.49 -41.44 -33.51
C HIS A 330 -8.24 -42.93 -33.32
N LEU A 331 -9.15 -43.65 -32.65
CA LEU A 331 -9.00 -45.07 -32.41
C LEU A 331 -9.31 -45.89 -33.68
N PRO A 332 -8.47 -46.91 -34.00
CA PRO A 332 -8.81 -47.91 -35.01
C PRO A 332 -10.10 -48.65 -34.67
N SER A 333 -10.80 -49.14 -35.68
CA SER A 333 -12.07 -49.87 -35.53
C SER A 333 -11.95 -51.03 -34.55
N GLY A 334 -10.88 -51.83 -34.60
CA GLY A 334 -10.65 -52.94 -33.68
C GLY A 334 -10.57 -52.50 -32.21
N THR A 335 -9.95 -51.35 -31.92
CA THR A 335 -9.88 -50.81 -30.55
C THR A 335 -11.22 -50.25 -30.10
N ARG A 336 -12.00 -49.61 -30.98
CA ARG A 336 -13.36 -49.17 -30.66
C ARG A 336 -14.27 -50.35 -30.30
N HIS A 337 -14.18 -51.46 -31.05
CA HIS A 337 -14.93 -52.69 -30.72
C HIS A 337 -14.52 -53.27 -29.36
N LYS A 338 -13.23 -53.26 -29.02
CA LYS A 338 -12.76 -53.68 -27.70
C LYS A 338 -13.33 -52.82 -26.57
N LEU A 339 -13.41 -51.49 -26.74
CA LEU A 339 -13.99 -50.59 -25.74
C LEU A 339 -15.51 -50.75 -25.59
N LEU A 340 -16.23 -51.04 -26.68
CA LEU A 340 -17.66 -51.37 -26.63
C LEU A 340 -17.93 -52.68 -25.88
N GLY A 341 -17.00 -53.64 -25.96
CA GLY A 341 -17.01 -54.90 -25.23
C GLY A 341 -16.17 -54.90 -23.95
N ASP A 342 -15.78 -53.74 -23.42
CA ASP A 342 -14.86 -53.67 -22.28
C ASP A 342 -15.42 -54.38 -21.04
N PRO A 343 -14.61 -55.06 -20.22
CA PRO A 343 -15.10 -55.67 -18.97
C PRO A 343 -15.79 -54.68 -18.02
N SER A 344 -15.34 -53.43 -17.99
CA SER A 344 -15.91 -52.38 -17.13
C SER A 344 -17.14 -51.73 -17.76
N GLY A 345 -18.25 -51.74 -17.03
CA GLY A 345 -19.49 -51.08 -17.46
C GLY A 345 -19.33 -49.57 -17.71
N LYS A 346 -18.45 -48.90 -16.96
CA LYS A 346 -18.17 -47.46 -17.14
C LYS A 346 -17.45 -47.18 -18.46
N VAL A 347 -16.50 -48.02 -18.85
CA VAL A 347 -15.80 -47.88 -20.14
C VAL A 347 -16.78 -48.14 -21.28
N ARG A 348 -17.61 -49.19 -21.17
CA ARG A 348 -18.65 -49.47 -22.17
C ARG A 348 -19.63 -48.31 -22.33
N ALA A 349 -20.06 -47.69 -21.23
CA ALA A 349 -20.97 -46.54 -21.26
C ALA A 349 -20.35 -45.36 -22.02
N GLU A 350 -19.10 -44.98 -21.71
CA GLU A 350 -18.39 -43.93 -22.44
C GLU A 350 -18.22 -44.27 -23.93
N ALA A 351 -17.84 -45.51 -24.25
CA ALA A 351 -17.69 -45.98 -25.63
C ALA A 351 -19.02 -45.95 -26.40
N LEU A 352 -20.12 -46.36 -25.78
CA LEU A 352 -21.46 -46.33 -26.37
C LEU A 352 -21.93 -44.90 -26.66
N LEU A 353 -21.70 -43.97 -25.73
CA LEU A 353 -22.01 -42.55 -25.94
C LEU A 353 -21.30 -41.99 -27.18
N ARG A 354 -20.03 -42.36 -27.38
CA ARG A 354 -19.27 -41.93 -28.57
C ARG A 354 -19.69 -42.67 -29.83
N HIS A 355 -19.94 -43.97 -29.74
CA HIS A 355 -20.41 -44.76 -30.87
C HIS A 355 -21.71 -44.21 -31.44
N HIS A 356 -22.65 -43.83 -30.58
CA HIS A 356 -23.95 -43.29 -31.01
C HIS A 356 -23.93 -41.83 -31.47
N GLN A 357 -22.83 -41.09 -31.23
CA GLN A 357 -22.61 -39.80 -31.91
C GLN A 357 -22.36 -40.02 -33.41
N ASP A 358 -21.64 -41.08 -33.78
CA ASP A 358 -21.35 -41.44 -35.17
C ASP A 358 -22.45 -42.33 -35.80
N HIS A 359 -23.14 -43.14 -34.98
CA HIS A 359 -24.15 -44.12 -35.38
C HIS A 359 -25.42 -43.94 -34.54
N PRO A 360 -26.26 -42.94 -34.88
CA PRO A 360 -27.46 -42.64 -34.12
C PRO A 360 -28.33 -43.88 -33.95
N MET A 361 -28.76 -44.14 -32.72
CA MET A 361 -29.66 -45.26 -32.44
C MET A 361 -31.00 -45.03 -33.17
N PRO A 362 -31.52 -46.02 -33.93
CA PRO A 362 -32.83 -45.90 -34.54
C PRO A 362 -33.91 -45.66 -33.48
N ARG A 363 -34.85 -44.76 -33.78
CA ARG A 363 -35.93 -44.39 -32.84
C ARG A 363 -36.72 -45.60 -32.35
N SER A 364 -36.93 -46.61 -33.20
CA SER A 364 -37.60 -47.85 -32.83
C SER A 364 -36.87 -48.59 -31.71
N VAL A 365 -35.55 -48.72 -31.81
CA VAL A 365 -34.70 -49.37 -30.80
C VAL A 365 -34.72 -48.58 -29.49
N PHE A 366 -34.62 -47.24 -29.57
CA PHE A 366 -34.68 -46.37 -28.39
C PHE A 366 -36.01 -46.48 -27.64
N LEU A 367 -37.13 -46.55 -28.36
CA LEU A 367 -38.46 -46.67 -27.75
C LEU A 367 -38.72 -48.06 -27.14
N THR A 368 -38.03 -49.09 -27.63
CA THR A 368 -38.12 -50.46 -27.07
C THR A 368 -37.07 -50.75 -26.00
N ALA A 369 -36.04 -49.91 -25.87
CA ALA A 369 -35.00 -50.06 -24.87
C ALA A 369 -35.56 -49.65 -23.50
N ASP A 370 -35.64 -50.60 -22.59
CA ASP A 370 -36.00 -50.33 -21.20
C ASP A 370 -34.78 -49.72 -20.48
N PHE A 371 -34.76 -48.39 -20.36
CA PHE A 371 -33.72 -47.67 -19.61
C PHE A 371 -33.96 -47.72 -18.09
N ALA A 372 -35.02 -48.40 -17.62
CA ALA A 372 -35.38 -48.47 -16.22
C ALA A 372 -34.67 -49.62 -15.47
N SER A 373 -33.34 -49.67 -15.49
CA SER A 373 -32.57 -50.40 -14.46
C SER A 373 -31.08 -50.12 -14.55
N ASP A 374 -30.67 -48.85 -14.41
CA ASP A 374 -29.32 -48.56 -13.89
C ASP A 374 -29.27 -47.14 -13.30
N THR A 375 -30.23 -46.81 -12.43
CA THR A 375 -30.05 -45.74 -11.44
C THR A 375 -29.11 -46.21 -10.32
N ALA A 376 -27.95 -46.75 -10.69
CA ALA A 376 -26.72 -46.62 -9.92
C ALA A 376 -25.99 -45.35 -10.40
N TYR A 377 -26.73 -44.25 -10.54
CA TYR A 377 -26.20 -42.89 -10.54
C TYR A 377 -25.77 -42.56 -9.09
N GLY A 378 -24.85 -43.37 -8.56
CA GLY A 378 -23.93 -42.93 -7.53
C GLY A 378 -23.03 -41.92 -8.21
N GLY A 379 -23.49 -40.66 -8.25
CA GLY A 379 -22.60 -39.54 -8.46
C GLY A 379 -21.39 -39.78 -7.57
N VAL A 380 -20.19 -39.72 -8.14
CA VAL A 380 -19.02 -39.54 -7.32
C VAL A 380 -19.36 -38.31 -6.46
N PRO A 381 -19.45 -38.42 -5.13
CA PRO A 381 -19.30 -37.22 -4.35
C PRO A 381 -17.91 -36.75 -4.75
N GLY A 382 -17.80 -35.59 -5.41
CA GLY A 382 -16.57 -34.81 -5.28
C GLY A 382 -16.22 -34.85 -3.79
N PRO A 383 -14.96 -35.19 -3.45
CA PRO A 383 -14.60 -35.78 -2.16
C PRO A 383 -15.45 -35.18 -1.05
N CYS A 384 -16.28 -36.03 -0.42
CA CYS A 384 -17.15 -35.62 0.67
C CYS A 384 -16.34 -34.72 1.59
N ARG A 385 -16.84 -33.50 1.78
CA ARG A 385 -16.20 -32.40 2.51
C ARG A 385 -16.09 -32.67 4.03
N GLU A 386 -16.31 -33.91 4.45
CA GLU A 386 -16.51 -34.34 5.84
C GLU A 386 -15.44 -35.31 6.37
N ASP A 387 -14.47 -35.73 5.57
CA ASP A 387 -13.28 -36.46 6.04
C ASP A 387 -12.04 -35.54 6.26
N LEU A 388 -12.28 -34.25 6.52
CA LEU A 388 -11.28 -33.35 7.08
C LEU A 388 -11.24 -33.54 8.61
N PRO A 389 -10.08 -33.76 9.25
CA PRO A 389 -9.99 -33.85 10.70
C PRO A 389 -10.52 -32.57 11.36
N SER A 390 -11.19 -32.75 12.50
CA SER A 390 -11.77 -31.71 13.35
C SER A 390 -10.69 -30.78 13.93
N GLY A 391 -10.17 -29.88 13.08
CA GLY A 391 -9.26 -28.79 13.42
C GLY A 391 -9.45 -27.55 12.54
N ALA A 392 -10.25 -27.64 11.47
CA ALA A 392 -10.53 -26.54 10.54
C ALA A 392 -12.01 -26.13 10.57
N ARG A 393 -12.48 -25.62 11.73
CA ARG A 393 -13.69 -24.78 11.73
C ARG A 393 -13.25 -23.34 11.46
N PRO A 394 -13.58 -22.72 10.31
CA PRO A 394 -13.40 -21.29 10.17
C PRO A 394 -14.32 -20.59 11.17
N ARG A 395 -13.75 -19.83 12.11
CA ARG A 395 -14.51 -18.78 12.78
C ARG A 395 -15.07 -17.90 11.67
N ARG A 396 -16.39 -17.69 11.66
CA ARG A 396 -17.04 -16.69 10.80
C ARG A 396 -16.37 -15.35 11.08
N THR A 397 -15.45 -14.94 10.21
CA THR A 397 -14.97 -13.57 10.12
C THR A 397 -16.01 -12.76 9.35
N PRO A 398 -16.37 -11.57 9.83
CA PRO A 398 -17.31 -10.72 9.12
C PRO A 398 -16.64 -10.22 7.83
N GLY A 399 -17.36 -10.34 6.71
CA GLY A 399 -16.91 -9.80 5.43
C GLY A 399 -16.71 -8.28 5.50
N PRO A 400 -15.89 -7.71 4.60
CA PRO A 400 -15.58 -6.29 4.61
C PRO A 400 -16.85 -5.44 4.38
N PRO A 401 -16.97 -4.26 5.01
CA PRO A 401 -18.11 -3.39 4.79
C PRO A 401 -18.13 -2.95 3.32
N ARG A 402 -19.30 -3.10 2.68
CA ARG A 402 -19.57 -2.56 1.35
C ARG A 402 -19.30 -1.05 1.37
N ARG A 403 -18.52 -0.58 0.40
CA ARG A 403 -18.35 0.86 0.13
C ARG A 403 -19.70 1.47 -0.23
N SER A 404 -20.26 2.24 0.69
CA SER A 404 -21.37 3.15 0.42
C SER A 404 -20.82 4.41 -0.24
N HIS A 405 -21.19 4.66 -1.49
CA HIS A 405 -21.04 5.99 -2.09
C HIS A 405 -21.90 7.02 -1.33
N PRO A 406 -21.48 8.29 -1.24
CA PRO A 406 -22.19 9.31 -0.46
C PRO A 406 -23.47 9.74 -1.19
N ALA A 407 -24.62 9.43 -0.60
CA ALA A 407 -25.88 10.03 -0.99
C ALA A 407 -25.98 11.44 -0.39
N SER A 408 -26.26 12.39 -1.27
CA SER A 408 -26.58 13.79 -1.06
C SER A 408 -27.47 14.07 0.16
N PHE A 409 -27.06 15.06 0.95
CA PHE A 409 -27.91 15.75 1.92
C PHE A 409 -29.13 16.41 1.26
N PRO A 410 -30.30 16.41 1.94
CA PRO A 410 -31.23 17.53 1.86
C PRO A 410 -31.26 18.30 3.19
N ARG A 411 -31.25 19.63 3.06
CA ARG A 411 -31.42 20.62 4.12
C ARG A 411 -32.86 20.63 4.67
N GLY A 412 -32.98 20.74 5.99
CA GLY A 412 -33.87 21.69 6.68
C GLY A 412 -35.31 21.25 6.99
N GLN A 413 -35.64 21.10 8.28
CA GLN A 413 -36.28 22.14 9.09
C GLN A 413 -36.44 21.70 10.57
N PRO A 414 -36.61 22.66 11.52
CA PRO A 414 -36.39 22.46 12.95
C PRO A 414 -37.68 22.17 13.74
N GLY A 415 -37.57 21.30 14.75
CA GLY A 415 -38.61 21.00 15.74
C GLY A 415 -38.11 21.19 17.18
N PRO A 416 -39.00 21.36 18.17
CA PRO A 416 -38.89 22.39 19.19
C PRO A 416 -38.06 22.03 20.43
N ARG A 417 -37.59 23.09 21.11
CA ARG A 417 -36.86 23.09 22.39
C ARG A 417 -37.68 22.41 23.51
N PRO A 418 -37.06 21.56 24.35
CA PRO A 418 -37.65 21.20 25.63
C PRO A 418 -37.32 22.27 26.69
N GLY A 419 -38.36 22.72 27.41
CA GLY A 419 -38.25 23.61 28.56
C GLY A 419 -37.72 22.91 29.82
N PRO A 420 -37.42 23.68 30.88
CA PRO A 420 -36.63 23.20 32.02
C PRO A 420 -37.52 22.49 33.05
N GLY A 421 -37.21 21.21 33.33
CA GLY A 421 -37.82 20.42 34.41
C GLY A 421 -36.83 20.19 35.54
N GLY A 422 -37.23 20.59 36.76
CA GLY A 422 -36.41 20.66 37.98
C GLY A 422 -36.05 19.33 38.67
N PRO A 423 -35.55 19.41 39.91
CA PRO A 423 -34.55 18.51 40.49
C PRO A 423 -35.12 17.20 41.10
N PRO A 424 -34.24 16.22 41.40
CA PRO A 424 -34.67 14.86 41.72
C PRO A 424 -35.14 14.71 43.17
N ARG A 425 -36.02 13.74 43.42
CA ARG A 425 -36.29 13.19 44.76
C ARG A 425 -35.78 11.76 44.85
N PRO A 426 -35.36 11.32 46.04
CA PRO A 426 -34.53 10.13 46.23
C PRO A 426 -35.37 8.87 46.42
N GLY A 427 -34.81 7.74 45.98
CA GLY A 427 -35.24 6.38 46.27
C GLY A 427 -34.04 5.46 46.13
#